data_AF-A0A7C3I486-F1
#
_entry.id   AF-A0A7C3I486-F1
#
_cell.length_a   1.000
_cell.length_b   1.000
_cell.length_c   1.000
_cell.angle_alpha   90.00
_cell.angle_beta   90.00
_cell.angle_gamma   90.00
#
_symmetry.space_group_name_H-M   'P 1'
#
loop_
_entity.id
_entity.type
_entity.pdbx_description
1 polymer ?
#
loop_
_entity_poly.entity_id
_entity_poly.type
_entity_poly.pdbx_seq_one_letter_code
_entity_poly.pdbx_strand_id
1 'polypeptide(L)'
;MKVSAMVTGSFIRLAALAAGAAASLLLIVSWFAKPKLDRADRIMILVLSAADVWFGFQAIELYLYFTLDNAPFELRAFTGAGRRLAEWALPALLAHLALAWRGVPFVPTLAVYLAGVLAWLASLTGVRWAEAVYTSGALALVIAVSALTVRRQVDRVRRRFHVVFGACVALVLASGARDPESAWFALSSVLPALALIWFVSRFNLFGVLIGRRSFFVLTLAAVSSLYLFAVRRIADFVSFEVEALSGLVEVALIFGAAVIWIPVYEWITRYFSRRAG
;
A
#
# COMPACT_ATOMS: atom_id res chain seq x y z
N MET A 1 -21.87 -23.34 -0.59
CA MET A 1 -21.69 -22.10 0.21
C MET A 1 -20.24 -21.77 0.59
N LYS A 2 -19.33 -22.73 0.86
CA LYS A 2 -17.92 -22.41 1.20
C LYS A 2 -17.10 -21.80 0.05
N VAL A 3 -17.37 -22.21 -1.20
CA VAL A 3 -16.64 -21.72 -2.39
C VAL A 3 -16.93 -20.24 -2.68
N SER A 4 -18.18 -19.78 -2.57
CA SER A 4 -18.51 -18.36 -2.84
C SER A 4 -17.94 -17.42 -1.76
N ALA A 5 -17.91 -17.85 -0.49
CA ALA A 5 -17.31 -17.07 0.60
C ALA A 5 -15.78 -16.94 0.43
N MET A 6 -15.11 -18.00 -0.01
CA MET A 6 -13.65 -18.00 -0.27
C MET A 6 -13.27 -17.10 -1.44
N VAL A 7 -14.06 -17.11 -2.52
CA VAL A 7 -13.86 -16.22 -3.69
C VAL A 7 -14.11 -14.75 -3.31
N THR A 8 -15.18 -14.48 -2.54
CA THR A 8 -15.51 -13.10 -2.10
C THR A 8 -14.44 -12.53 -1.17
N GLY A 9 -13.94 -13.33 -0.22
CA GLY A 9 -12.87 -12.92 0.70
C GLY A 9 -11.58 -12.55 -0.02
N SER A 10 -11.19 -13.35 -1.02
CA SER A 10 -9.98 -13.10 -1.80
C SER A 10 -10.10 -11.89 -2.74
N PHE A 11 -11.29 -11.64 -3.30
CA PHE A 11 -11.53 -10.42 -4.08
C PHE A 11 -11.42 -9.15 -3.20
N ILE A 12 -12.00 -9.18 -1.99
CA ILE A 12 -11.88 -8.08 -1.03
C ILE A 12 -10.41 -7.85 -0.66
N ARG A 13 -9.64 -8.92 -0.42
CA ARG A 13 -8.19 -8.83 -0.17
C ARG A 13 -7.48 -8.17 -1.34
N LEU A 14 -7.71 -8.63 -2.57
CA LEU A 14 -7.07 -8.07 -3.75
C LEU A 14 -7.38 -6.58 -3.91
N ALA A 15 -8.64 -6.20 -3.76
CA ALA A 15 -9.08 -4.80 -3.84
C ALA A 15 -8.45 -3.93 -2.73
N ALA A 16 -8.39 -4.45 -1.50
CA ALA A 16 -7.74 -3.75 -0.39
C ALA A 16 -6.24 -3.57 -0.63
N LEU A 17 -5.54 -4.62 -1.05
CA LEU A 17 -4.11 -4.55 -1.34
C LEU A 17 -3.80 -3.58 -2.49
N ALA A 18 -4.57 -3.63 -3.57
CA ALA A 18 -4.45 -2.68 -4.68
C ALA A 18 -4.72 -1.23 -4.25
N ALA A 19 -5.75 -1.01 -3.42
CA ALA A 19 -6.04 0.30 -2.85
C ALA A 19 -4.91 0.80 -1.93
N GLY A 20 -4.28 -0.09 -1.16
CA GLY A 20 -3.13 0.19 -0.31
C GLY A 20 -1.89 0.62 -1.09
N ALA A 21 -1.57 -0.07 -2.18
CA ALA A 21 -0.49 0.30 -3.10
C ALA A 21 -0.76 1.68 -3.74
N ALA A 22 -1.97 1.86 -4.29
CA ALA A 22 -2.38 3.13 -4.90
C ALA A 22 -2.34 4.31 -3.90
N ALA A 23 -2.80 4.10 -2.66
CA ALA A 23 -2.72 5.09 -1.59
C ALA A 23 -1.26 5.42 -1.23
N SER A 24 -0.39 4.41 -1.15
CA SER A 24 1.04 4.60 -0.87
C SER A 24 1.72 5.41 -1.98
N LEU A 25 1.49 5.08 -3.26
CA LEU A 25 2.00 5.83 -4.41
C LEU A 25 1.53 7.29 -4.42
N LEU A 26 0.24 7.53 -4.14
CA LEU A 26 -0.29 8.90 -4.03
C LEU A 26 0.52 9.72 -3.01
N LEU A 27 0.71 9.14 -1.83
CA LEU A 27 1.41 9.77 -0.73
C LEU A 27 2.88 9.98 -1.09
N ILE A 28 3.55 9.00 -1.70
CA ILE A 28 4.96 9.14 -2.16
C ILE A 28 5.10 10.36 -3.08
N VAL A 29 4.28 10.44 -4.12
CA VAL A 29 4.32 11.56 -5.09
C VAL A 29 4.05 12.89 -4.39
N SER A 30 3.10 12.92 -3.45
CA SER A 30 2.75 14.13 -2.70
C SER A 30 3.87 14.59 -1.77
N TRP A 31 4.63 13.66 -1.17
CA TRP A 31 5.79 13.98 -0.33
C TRP A 31 6.98 14.45 -1.15
N PHE A 32 7.24 13.86 -2.31
CA PHE A 32 8.32 14.32 -3.21
C PHE A 32 8.09 15.74 -3.73
N ALA A 33 6.84 16.21 -3.78
CA ALA A 33 6.51 17.58 -4.16
C ALA A 33 6.89 18.63 -3.09
N LYS A 34 7.30 18.22 -1.87
CA LYS A 34 7.73 19.18 -0.83
C LYS A 34 9.08 19.81 -1.20
N PRO A 35 9.24 21.14 -1.03
CA PRO A 35 10.49 21.83 -1.38
C PRO A 35 11.66 21.45 -0.46
N LYS A 36 11.38 21.05 0.78
CA LYS A 36 12.37 20.59 1.75
C LYS A 36 11.83 19.37 2.48
N LEU A 37 12.64 18.32 2.53
CA LEU A 37 12.34 17.08 3.24
C LEU A 37 13.12 17.03 4.55
N ASP A 38 12.39 17.12 5.67
CA ASP A 38 12.98 16.87 6.98
C ASP A 38 13.27 15.37 7.18
N ARG A 39 13.84 15.01 8.34
CA ARG A 39 14.16 13.61 8.63
C ARG A 39 12.90 12.71 8.66
N ALA A 40 11.79 13.20 9.22
CA ALA A 40 10.56 12.42 9.32
C ALA A 40 9.90 12.23 7.95
N ASP A 41 9.98 13.23 7.07
CA ASP A 41 9.52 13.15 5.68
C ASP A 41 10.30 12.10 4.88
N ARG A 42 11.63 12.05 5.03
CA ARG A 42 12.46 11.04 4.37
C ARG A 42 12.11 9.64 4.85
N ILE A 43 11.92 9.45 6.15
CA ILE A 43 11.49 8.17 6.72
C ILE A 43 10.07 7.82 6.25
N MET A 44 9.17 8.80 6.16
CA MET A 44 7.81 8.60 5.63
C MET A 44 7.85 8.08 4.19
N ILE A 45 8.67 8.67 3.32
CA ILE A 45 8.83 8.18 1.95
C ILE A 45 9.28 6.71 1.97
N LEU A 46 10.27 6.35 2.80
CA LEU A 46 10.72 4.96 2.92
C LEU A 46 9.62 4.03 3.46
N VAL A 47 8.84 4.46 4.46
CA VAL A 47 7.67 3.72 4.97
C VAL A 47 6.68 3.46 3.84
N LEU A 48 6.34 4.50 3.08
CA LEU A 48 5.35 4.39 2.00
C LEU A 48 5.88 3.53 0.86
N SER A 49 7.17 3.60 0.53
CA SER A 49 7.79 2.71 -0.45
C SER A 49 7.80 1.26 0.02
N ALA A 50 8.12 0.99 1.29
CA ALA A 50 8.03 -0.36 1.84
C ALA A 50 6.57 -0.86 1.87
N ALA A 51 5.61 0.02 2.19
CA ALA A 51 4.19 -0.32 2.14
C ALA A 51 3.72 -0.62 0.72
N ASP A 52 4.13 0.18 -0.26
CA ASP A 52 3.80 -0.02 -1.68
C ASP A 52 4.34 -1.37 -2.19
N VAL A 53 5.60 -1.70 -1.87
CA VAL A 53 6.18 -3.02 -2.15
C VAL A 53 5.38 -4.12 -1.47
N TRP A 54 5.05 -3.97 -0.18
CA TRP A 54 4.28 -4.98 0.57
C TRP A 54 2.89 -5.24 -0.02
N PHE A 55 2.17 -4.17 -0.35
CA PHE A 55 0.84 -4.21 -0.95
C PHE A 55 0.87 -4.74 -2.38
N GLY A 56 1.77 -4.20 -3.20
CA GLY A 56 1.92 -4.54 -4.61
C GLY A 56 2.30 -5.99 -4.81
N PHE A 57 3.32 -6.49 -4.10
CA PHE A 57 3.74 -7.88 -4.23
C PHE A 57 2.70 -8.87 -3.71
N GLN A 58 1.99 -8.57 -2.62
CA GLN A 58 0.86 -9.42 -2.20
C GLN A 58 -0.31 -9.39 -3.17
N ALA A 59 -0.63 -8.23 -3.77
CA ALA A 59 -1.68 -8.15 -4.77
C ALA A 59 -1.31 -8.97 -6.02
N ILE A 60 -0.05 -8.91 -6.44
CA ILE A 60 0.47 -9.71 -7.57
C ILE A 60 0.44 -11.20 -7.21
N GLU A 61 0.92 -11.62 -6.04
CA GLU A 61 0.86 -13.04 -5.63
C GLU A 61 -0.57 -13.57 -5.62
N LEU A 62 -1.50 -12.79 -5.06
CA LEU A 62 -2.91 -13.16 -4.99
C LEU A 62 -3.54 -13.19 -6.39
N TYR A 63 -3.18 -12.26 -7.26
CA TYR A 63 -3.61 -12.25 -8.66
C TYR A 63 -3.11 -13.49 -9.41
N LEU A 64 -1.81 -13.79 -9.34
CA LEU A 64 -1.20 -14.94 -10.00
C LEU A 64 -1.84 -16.26 -9.56
N TYR A 65 -2.18 -16.37 -8.27
CA TYR A 65 -2.91 -17.53 -7.74
C TYR A 65 -4.29 -17.74 -8.39
N PHE A 66 -4.98 -16.67 -8.82
CA PHE A 66 -6.30 -16.76 -9.45
C PHE A 66 -6.29 -16.79 -10.98
N THR A 67 -5.20 -16.36 -11.62
CA THR A 67 -5.15 -16.23 -13.08
C THR A 67 -4.22 -17.22 -13.76
N LEU A 68 -3.23 -17.77 -13.04
CA LEU A 68 -2.23 -18.66 -13.62
C LEU A 68 -2.12 -19.93 -12.79
N ASP A 69 -2.76 -21.01 -13.26
CA ASP A 69 -2.65 -22.34 -12.64
C ASP A 69 -1.18 -22.82 -12.53
N ASN A 70 -0.30 -22.32 -13.43
CA ASN A 70 1.14 -22.61 -13.45
C ASN A 70 1.99 -21.35 -13.66
N ALA A 71 1.88 -20.35 -12.77
CA ALA A 71 2.80 -19.21 -12.81
C ALA A 71 4.28 -19.68 -12.78
N PRO A 72 5.19 -19.12 -13.61
CA PRO A 72 6.60 -19.52 -13.64
C PRO A 72 7.25 -19.46 -12.25
N PHE A 73 8.13 -20.42 -11.95
CA PHE A 73 8.84 -20.47 -10.65
C PHE A 73 9.58 -19.16 -10.37
N GLU A 74 10.25 -18.59 -11.38
CA GLU A 74 11.00 -17.33 -11.28
C GLU A 74 10.10 -16.17 -10.87
N LEU A 75 8.89 -16.10 -11.42
CA LEU A 75 7.93 -15.06 -11.10
C LEU A 75 7.44 -15.18 -9.66
N ARG A 76 7.13 -16.40 -9.19
CA ARG A 76 6.74 -16.64 -7.78
C ARG A 76 7.88 -16.37 -6.81
N ALA A 77 9.11 -16.71 -7.18
CA ALA A 77 10.30 -16.46 -6.38
C ALA A 77 10.57 -14.94 -6.26
N PHE A 78 10.45 -14.21 -7.37
CA PHE A 78 10.59 -12.76 -7.39
C PHE A 78 9.53 -12.07 -6.52
N THR A 79 8.26 -12.45 -6.65
CA THR A 79 7.18 -11.84 -5.87
C THR A 79 7.30 -12.14 -4.38
N GLY A 80 7.67 -13.39 -4.04
CA GLY A 80 7.90 -13.81 -2.67
C GLY A 80 9.09 -13.10 -2.02
N ALA A 81 10.17 -12.87 -2.77
CA ALA A 81 11.32 -12.12 -2.28
C ALA A 81 10.96 -10.65 -1.99
N GLY A 82 10.22 -10.00 -2.91
CA GLY A 82 9.74 -8.63 -2.74
C GLY A 82 8.84 -8.47 -1.51
N ARG A 83 7.87 -9.39 -1.34
CA ARG A 83 6.99 -9.42 -0.17
C ARG A 83 7.77 -9.56 1.14
N ARG A 84 8.67 -10.54 1.24
CA ARG A 84 9.46 -10.80 2.46
C ARG A 84 10.34 -9.62 2.84
N LEU A 85 10.97 -8.96 1.86
CA LEU A 85 11.78 -7.79 2.10
C LEU A 85 10.96 -6.67 2.75
N ALA A 86 9.74 -6.46 2.27
CA ALA A 86 8.84 -5.46 2.83
C ALA A 86 8.27 -5.86 4.20
N GLU A 87 7.97 -7.14 4.43
CA GLU A 87 7.54 -7.65 5.75
C GLU A 87 8.58 -7.40 6.84
N TRP A 88 9.86 -7.47 6.50
CA TRP A 88 10.95 -7.12 7.40
C TRP A 88 11.11 -5.60 7.56
N ALA A 89 11.10 -4.85 6.47
CA ALA A 89 11.44 -3.42 6.50
C ALA A 89 10.31 -2.54 7.06
N LEU A 90 9.06 -2.84 6.72
CA LEU A 90 7.91 -1.97 7.00
C LEU A 90 7.66 -1.75 8.51
N PRO A 91 7.67 -2.77 9.37
CA PRO A 91 7.47 -2.57 10.81
C PRO A 91 8.59 -1.73 11.44
N ALA A 92 9.85 -1.96 11.05
CA ALA A 92 10.98 -1.15 11.51
C ALA A 92 10.86 0.31 11.07
N LEU A 93 10.53 0.55 9.79
CA LEU A 93 10.38 1.89 9.26
C LEU A 93 9.22 2.64 9.92
N LEU A 94 8.09 1.97 10.18
CA LEU A 94 6.96 2.55 10.90
C LEU A 94 7.34 2.93 12.34
N ALA A 95 8.05 2.05 13.05
CA ALA A 95 8.54 2.33 14.40
C ALA A 95 9.56 3.50 14.40
N HIS A 96 10.49 3.52 13.44
CA HIS A 96 11.43 4.62 13.26
C HIS A 96 10.70 5.94 12.98
N LEU A 97 9.68 5.93 12.13
CA LEU A 97 8.84 7.11 11.86
C LEU A 97 8.15 7.62 13.14
N ALA A 98 7.53 6.72 13.91
CA ALA A 98 6.87 7.08 15.16
C ALA A 98 7.85 7.70 16.16
N LEU A 99 9.04 7.11 16.30
CA LEU A 99 10.11 7.63 17.15
C LEU A 99 10.65 8.98 16.64
N ALA A 100 10.78 9.15 15.32
CA ALA A 100 11.18 10.41 14.70
C ALA A 100 10.16 11.52 14.96
N TRP A 101 8.85 11.25 14.88
CA TRP A 101 7.81 12.21 15.26
C TRP A 101 7.88 12.63 16.72
N ARG A 102 8.41 11.78 17.60
CA ARG A 102 8.64 12.10 19.00
C ARG A 102 9.97 12.84 19.26
N GLY A 103 10.79 13.03 18.22
CA GLY A 103 12.09 13.70 18.32
C GLY A 103 13.23 12.80 18.80
N VAL A 104 13.07 11.48 18.72
CA VAL A 104 14.09 10.53 19.14
C VAL A 104 15.24 10.48 18.11
N PRO A 105 16.52 10.49 18.55
CA PRO A 105 17.67 10.40 17.64
C PRO A 105 17.74 9.05 16.91
N PHE A 106 18.57 8.94 15.88
CA PHE A 106 18.68 7.72 15.06
C PHE A 106 19.24 6.50 15.80
N VAL A 107 20.20 6.71 16.70
CA VAL A 107 20.89 5.62 17.41
C VAL A 107 19.93 4.63 18.10
N PRO A 108 18.97 5.05 18.96
CA PRO A 108 18.03 4.12 19.57
C PRO A 108 17.06 3.45 18.59
N THR A 109 16.87 4.03 17.39
CA THR A 109 16.01 3.42 16.35
C THR A 109 16.69 2.22 15.68
N LEU A 110 18.03 2.12 15.73
CA LEU A 110 18.79 0.96 15.22
C LEU A 110 18.40 -0.34 15.92
N ALA A 111 17.97 -0.29 17.18
CA ALA A 111 17.53 -1.47 17.92
C ALA A 111 16.35 -2.17 17.22
N VAL A 112 15.45 -1.42 16.57
CA VAL A 112 14.30 -2.00 15.86
C VAL A 112 14.75 -2.69 14.57
N TYR A 113 15.73 -2.13 13.85
CA TYR A 113 16.30 -2.77 12.67
C TYR A 113 17.08 -4.03 13.04
N LEU A 114 17.88 -3.97 14.11
CA LEU A 114 18.63 -5.12 14.62
C LEU A 114 17.69 -6.25 15.06
N ALA A 115 16.59 -5.93 15.76
CA ALA A 115 15.57 -6.91 16.14
C ALA A 115 14.97 -7.60 14.90
N GLY A 116 14.76 -6.86 13.81
CA GLY A 116 14.30 -7.42 12.55
C GLY A 116 15.31 -8.39 11.94
N VAL A 117 16.60 -8.02 11.91
CA VAL A 117 17.68 -8.90 11.41
C VAL A 117 17.75 -10.18 12.23
N LEU A 118 17.68 -10.08 13.56
CA LEU A 118 17.70 -11.24 14.45
C LEU A 118 16.48 -12.14 14.23
N ALA A 119 15.30 -11.57 14.02
CA ALA A 119 14.09 -12.33 13.72
C ALA A 119 14.19 -13.08 12.38
N TRP A 120 14.76 -12.43 11.36
CA TRP A 120 15.01 -13.06 10.06
C TRP A 120 16.05 -14.18 10.16
N LEU A 121 17.17 -13.97 10.86
CA LEU A 121 18.17 -15.02 11.09
C LEU A 121 17.57 -16.21 11.86
N ALA A 122 16.69 -15.95 12.84
CA ALA A 122 15.98 -17.00 13.56
C ALA A 122 14.97 -17.75 12.68
N SER A 123 14.33 -17.09 11.72
CA SER A 123 13.40 -17.78 10.81
C SER A 123 14.12 -18.74 9.85
N LEU A 124 15.37 -18.42 9.47
CA LEU A 124 16.23 -19.33 8.70
C LEU A 124 16.58 -20.62 9.47
N THR A 125 16.63 -20.58 10.79
CA THR A 125 16.88 -21.77 11.64
C THR A 125 15.60 -22.53 12.02
N GLY A 126 14.46 -22.17 11.43
CA GLY A 126 13.16 -22.83 11.64
C GLY A 126 12.28 -22.18 12.72
N VAL A 127 12.75 -21.09 13.37
CA VAL A 127 12.02 -20.38 14.43
C VAL A 127 11.04 -19.37 13.81
N ARG A 128 9.99 -19.87 13.16
CA ARG A 128 9.04 -19.04 12.39
C ARG A 128 8.26 -18.02 13.25
N TRP A 129 8.11 -18.27 14.56
CA TRP A 129 7.41 -17.35 15.45
C TRP A 129 8.20 -16.06 15.71
N ALA A 130 9.51 -16.04 15.45
CA ALA A 130 10.36 -14.86 15.68
C ALA A 130 9.93 -13.65 14.82
N GLU A 131 9.53 -13.89 13.57
CA GLU A 131 9.02 -12.84 12.67
C GLU A 131 7.69 -12.25 13.15
N ALA A 132 6.80 -13.11 13.66
CA ALA A 132 5.51 -12.67 14.22
C ALA A 132 5.70 -11.84 15.49
N VAL A 133 6.61 -12.25 16.39
CA VAL A 133 6.96 -11.50 17.60
C VAL A 133 7.59 -10.15 17.26
N TYR A 134 8.53 -10.13 16.30
CA TYR A 134 9.15 -8.90 15.82
C TYR A 134 8.11 -7.92 15.27
N THR A 135 7.26 -8.38 14.33
CA THR A 135 6.24 -7.55 13.69
C THR A 135 5.27 -7.00 14.73
N SER A 136 4.76 -7.86 15.62
CA SER A 136 3.83 -7.47 16.68
C SER A 136 4.46 -6.47 17.66
N GLY A 137 5.71 -6.70 18.05
CA GLY A 137 6.46 -5.81 18.93
C GLY A 137 6.71 -4.43 18.31
N ALA A 138 7.07 -4.39 17.02
CA ALA A 138 7.26 -3.13 16.30
C ALA A 138 5.95 -2.33 16.17
N LEU A 139 4.83 -3.00 15.84
CA LEU A 139 3.52 -2.35 15.79
C LEU A 139 3.07 -1.87 17.18
N ALA A 140 3.28 -2.67 18.23
CA ALA A 140 3.01 -2.26 19.61
C ALA A 140 3.82 -1.01 20.02
N LEU A 141 5.08 -0.94 19.59
CA LEU A 141 5.93 0.24 19.79
C LEU A 141 5.37 1.47 19.07
N VAL A 142 4.91 1.33 17.82
CA VAL A 142 4.25 2.44 17.08
C VAL A 142 3.02 2.95 17.82
N ILE A 143 2.17 2.05 18.34
CA ILE A 143 0.97 2.39 19.11
C ILE A 143 1.36 3.14 20.39
N ALA A 144 2.32 2.61 21.15
CA ALA A 144 2.79 3.21 22.40
C ALA A 144 3.38 4.61 22.17
N VAL A 145 4.25 4.76 21.16
CA VAL A 145 4.88 6.04 20.82
C VAL A 145 3.84 7.04 20.32
N SER A 146 2.85 6.61 19.54
CA SER A 146 1.75 7.47 19.09
C SER A 146 0.95 7.99 20.29
N ALA A 147 0.57 7.12 21.24
CA ALA A 147 -0.13 7.49 22.46
C ALA A 147 0.69 8.45 23.36
N LEU A 148 2.00 8.25 23.46
CA LEU A 148 2.90 9.15 24.20
C LEU A 148 3.05 10.50 23.49
N THR A 149 3.01 10.53 22.16
CA THR A 149 3.12 11.76 21.35
C THR A 149 1.89 12.63 21.51
N VAL A 150 0.69 12.04 21.59
CA VAL A 150 -0.58 12.75 21.87
C VAL A 150 -0.48 13.66 23.09
N ARG A 151 0.22 13.25 24.16
CA ARG A 151 0.37 14.05 25.39
C ARG A 151 1.24 15.30 25.22
N ARG A 152 2.12 15.35 24.21
CA ARG A 152 3.02 16.49 23.96
C ARG A 152 2.48 17.46 22.91
N GLN A 153 1.46 17.07 22.15
CA GLN A 153 0.96 17.89 21.04
C GLN A 153 -0.01 18.96 21.55
N VAL A 154 0.38 20.23 21.36
CA VAL A 154 -0.48 21.40 21.64
C VAL A 154 -1.51 21.60 20.53
N ASP A 155 -1.14 21.31 19.28
CA ASP A 155 -2.04 21.39 18.13
C ASP A 155 -3.07 20.24 18.13
N ARG A 156 -4.36 20.62 18.15
CA ARG A 156 -5.49 19.69 18.15
C ARG A 156 -5.51 18.78 16.92
N VAL A 157 -5.10 19.27 15.75
CA VAL A 157 -5.11 18.48 14.51
C VAL A 157 -4.04 17.39 14.56
N ARG A 158 -2.80 17.77 14.90
CA ARG A 158 -1.69 16.82 15.12
C ARG A 158 -2.02 15.79 16.20
N ARG A 159 -2.64 16.24 17.29
CA ARG A 159 -3.09 15.35 18.37
C ARG A 159 -4.10 14.33 17.86
N ARG A 160 -5.13 14.76 17.14
CA ARG A 160 -6.14 13.86 16.54
C ARG A 160 -5.51 12.88 15.55
N PHE A 161 -4.56 13.34 14.72
CA PHE A 161 -3.84 12.48 13.80
C PHE A 161 -3.15 11.32 14.52
N HIS A 162 -2.37 11.58 15.58
CA HIS A 162 -1.68 10.51 16.30
C HIS A 162 -2.63 9.53 17.00
N VAL A 163 -3.79 10.00 17.48
CA VAL A 163 -4.84 9.12 18.04
C VAL A 163 -5.39 8.20 16.95
N VAL A 164 -5.81 8.76 15.82
CA VAL A 164 -6.42 7.99 14.72
C VAL A 164 -5.39 7.05 14.10
N PHE A 165 -4.18 7.52 13.81
CA PHE A 165 -3.11 6.70 13.27
C PHE A 165 -2.76 5.54 14.21
N GLY A 166 -2.59 5.80 15.51
CA GLY A 166 -2.35 4.76 16.51
C GLY A 166 -3.50 3.74 16.59
N ALA A 167 -4.75 4.18 16.50
CA ALA A 167 -5.91 3.29 16.47
C ALA A 167 -5.95 2.43 15.19
N CYS A 168 -5.64 3.00 14.03
CA CYS A 168 -5.51 2.24 12.78
C CYS A 168 -4.44 1.15 12.90
N VAL A 169 -3.25 1.48 13.43
CA VAL A 169 -2.17 0.49 13.65
C VAL A 169 -2.58 -0.58 14.66
N ALA A 170 -3.34 -0.22 15.71
CA ALA A 170 -3.89 -1.19 16.66
C ALA A 170 -4.88 -2.16 15.99
N LEU A 171 -5.71 -1.69 15.05
CA LEU A 171 -6.58 -2.56 14.26
C LEU A 171 -5.78 -3.51 13.35
N VAL A 172 -4.68 -3.05 12.75
CA VAL A 172 -3.77 -3.91 11.98
C VAL A 172 -3.21 -5.01 12.86
N LEU A 173 -2.70 -4.66 14.05
CA LEU A 173 -2.15 -5.62 15.01
C LEU A 173 -3.22 -6.65 15.45
N ALA A 174 -4.42 -6.19 15.82
CA ALA A 174 -5.49 -7.05 16.30
C ALA A 174 -6.02 -8.00 15.21
N SER A 175 -6.15 -7.51 13.97
CA SER A 175 -6.59 -8.36 12.85
C SER A 175 -5.51 -9.35 12.41
N GLY A 176 -4.24 -8.94 12.38
CA GLY A 176 -3.11 -9.81 12.02
C GLY A 176 -2.85 -10.90 13.07
N ALA A 177 -3.07 -10.61 14.35
CA ALA A 177 -2.96 -11.60 15.41
C ALA A 177 -4.03 -12.70 15.33
N ARG A 178 -5.19 -12.40 14.71
CA ARG A 178 -6.28 -13.36 14.52
C ARG A 178 -6.05 -14.24 13.30
N ASP A 179 -5.83 -13.61 12.15
CA ASP A 179 -5.57 -14.30 10.88
C ASP A 179 -4.91 -13.33 9.87
N PRO A 180 -3.60 -13.49 9.58
CA PRO A 180 -2.86 -12.62 8.66
C PRO A 180 -3.26 -12.80 7.19
N GLU A 181 -3.99 -13.86 6.84
CA GLU A 181 -4.52 -14.06 5.49
C GLU A 181 -5.99 -13.64 5.34
N SER A 182 -6.57 -13.02 6.37
CA SER A 182 -7.97 -12.60 6.33
C SER A 182 -8.21 -11.34 5.49
N ALA A 183 -9.41 -11.22 4.93
CA ALA A 183 -9.88 -9.98 4.31
C ALA A 183 -9.90 -8.79 5.28
N TRP A 184 -10.16 -9.06 6.56
CA TRP A 184 -10.13 -8.05 7.61
C TRP A 184 -8.73 -7.48 7.86
N PHE A 185 -7.70 -8.32 7.81
CA PHE A 185 -6.32 -7.86 7.90
C PHE A 185 -5.92 -7.02 6.68
N ALA A 186 -6.29 -7.45 5.47
CA ALA A 186 -6.04 -6.67 4.27
C ALA A 186 -6.73 -5.29 4.33
N LEU A 187 -7.99 -5.22 4.75
CA LEU A 187 -8.72 -3.96 4.90
C LEU A 187 -8.11 -3.06 5.99
N SER A 188 -7.78 -3.61 7.16
CA SER A 188 -7.23 -2.83 8.26
C SER A 188 -5.85 -2.26 7.92
N SER A 189 -5.03 -3.00 7.16
CA SER A 189 -3.68 -2.60 6.75
C SER A 189 -3.65 -1.33 5.90
N VAL A 190 -4.73 -1.01 5.20
CA VAL A 190 -4.87 0.18 4.35
C VAL A 190 -5.26 1.42 5.18
N LEU A 191 -5.87 1.24 6.35
CA LEU A 191 -6.40 2.33 7.17
C LEU A 191 -5.36 3.38 7.58
N PRO A 192 -4.11 3.05 7.98
CA PRO A 192 -3.10 4.05 8.30
C PRO A 192 -2.81 5.01 7.12
N ALA A 193 -2.74 4.49 5.89
CA ALA A 193 -2.53 5.29 4.69
C ALA A 193 -3.74 6.17 4.38
N LEU A 194 -4.97 5.64 4.50
CA LEU A 194 -6.20 6.41 4.30
C LEU A 194 -6.36 7.52 5.35
N ALA A 195 -6.04 7.23 6.61
CA ALA A 195 -6.03 8.24 7.67
C ALA A 195 -5.04 9.36 7.32
N LEU A 196 -3.83 9.02 6.84
CA LEU A 196 -2.84 10.00 6.42
C LEU A 196 -3.36 10.85 5.24
N ILE A 197 -3.93 10.24 4.19
CA ILE A 197 -4.55 10.95 3.06
C ILE A 197 -5.64 11.91 3.56
N TRP A 198 -6.51 11.46 4.45
CA TRP A 198 -7.59 12.29 4.97
C TRP A 198 -7.07 13.52 5.74
N PHE A 199 -6.10 13.32 6.64
CA PHE A 199 -5.53 14.42 7.41
C PHE A 199 -4.72 15.40 6.54
N VAL A 200 -3.97 14.89 5.56
CA VAL A 200 -3.21 15.71 4.62
C VAL A 200 -4.15 16.51 3.72
N SER A 201 -5.15 15.87 3.12
CA SER A 201 -6.08 16.55 2.20
C SER A 201 -6.98 17.57 2.89
N ARG A 202 -7.39 17.32 4.15
CA ARG A 202 -8.30 18.20 4.88
C ARG A 202 -7.60 19.33 5.64
N PHE A 203 -6.41 19.09 6.16
CA PHE A 203 -5.73 20.01 7.08
C PHE A 203 -4.31 20.42 6.64
N ASN A 204 -3.87 20.01 5.44
CA ASN A 204 -2.50 20.24 4.95
C ASN A 204 -1.43 19.79 5.96
N LEU A 205 -1.72 18.68 6.66
CA LEU A 205 -0.86 18.17 7.71
C LEU A 205 0.54 17.90 7.15
N PHE A 206 1.57 18.20 7.95
CA PHE A 206 2.98 18.13 7.56
C PHE A 206 3.37 19.05 6.40
N GLY A 207 2.53 20.01 5.99
CA GLY A 207 2.84 20.89 4.86
C GLY A 207 2.79 20.17 3.51
N VAL A 208 2.10 19.04 3.44
CA VAL A 208 1.84 18.30 2.20
C VAL A 208 0.50 18.76 1.63
N LEU A 209 0.44 18.98 0.32
CA LEU A 209 -0.77 19.37 -0.41
C LEU A 209 -1.14 18.25 -1.38
N ILE A 210 -2.25 17.56 -1.12
CA ILE A 210 -2.83 16.64 -2.10
C ILE A 210 -3.83 17.43 -2.95
N GLY A 211 -3.43 17.73 -4.18
CA GLY A 211 -4.29 18.43 -5.14
C GLY A 211 -5.45 17.54 -5.62
N ARG A 212 -6.56 18.17 -6.05
CA ARG A 212 -7.69 17.47 -6.68
C ARG A 212 -7.29 16.66 -7.93
N ARG A 213 -6.24 17.12 -8.62
CA ARG A 213 -5.67 16.43 -9.81
C ARG A 213 -5.11 15.06 -9.46
N SER A 214 -4.53 14.87 -8.28
CA SER A 214 -3.92 13.59 -7.88
C SER A 214 -4.98 12.51 -7.63
N PHE A 215 -6.11 12.87 -7.00
CA PHE A 215 -7.26 11.97 -6.88
C PHE A 215 -7.81 11.55 -8.24
N PHE A 216 -7.91 12.50 -9.18
CA PHE A 216 -8.36 12.21 -10.53
C PHE A 216 -7.44 11.23 -11.25
N VAL A 217 -6.12 11.44 -11.21
CA VAL A 217 -5.14 10.53 -11.85
C VAL A 217 -5.24 9.12 -11.25
N LEU A 218 -5.45 8.99 -9.95
CA LEU A 218 -5.69 7.68 -9.31
C LEU A 218 -6.98 7.03 -9.76
N THR A 219 -8.07 7.78 -9.82
CA THR A 219 -9.34 7.25 -10.34
C THR A 219 -9.17 6.81 -11.79
N LEU A 220 -8.49 7.61 -12.61
CA LEU A 220 -8.17 7.29 -13.98
C LEU A 220 -7.37 5.99 -14.08
N ALA A 221 -6.29 5.87 -13.31
CA ALA A 221 -5.45 4.68 -13.28
C ALA A 221 -6.24 3.45 -12.81
N ALA A 222 -7.09 3.58 -11.79
CA ALA A 222 -7.93 2.49 -11.31
C ALA A 222 -8.94 2.02 -12.37
N VAL A 223 -9.61 2.95 -13.06
CA VAL A 223 -10.56 2.61 -14.12
C VAL A 223 -9.83 2.00 -15.33
N SER A 224 -8.66 2.52 -15.69
CA SER A 224 -7.82 1.96 -16.75
C SER A 224 -7.35 0.54 -16.42
N SER A 225 -6.93 0.28 -15.18
CA SER A 225 -6.53 -1.06 -14.74
C SER A 225 -7.70 -2.04 -14.73
N LEU A 226 -8.89 -1.62 -14.28
CA LEU A 226 -10.11 -2.44 -14.36
C LEU A 226 -10.50 -2.75 -15.80
N TYR A 227 -10.38 -1.77 -16.69
CA TYR A 227 -10.61 -1.96 -18.11
C TYR A 227 -9.63 -2.99 -18.69
N LEU A 228 -8.32 -2.80 -18.50
CA LEU A 228 -7.29 -3.74 -18.98
C LEU A 228 -7.48 -5.15 -18.39
N PHE A 229 -7.92 -5.26 -17.15
CA PHE A 229 -8.25 -6.55 -16.54
C PHE A 229 -9.46 -7.21 -17.21
N ALA A 230 -10.54 -6.46 -17.44
CA ALA A 230 -11.72 -6.98 -18.15
C ALA A 230 -11.36 -7.41 -19.59
N VAL A 231 -10.54 -6.61 -20.27
CA VAL A 231 -9.96 -6.91 -21.58
C VAL A 231 -9.20 -8.22 -21.56
N ARG A 232 -8.28 -8.39 -20.61
CA ARG A 232 -7.50 -9.62 -20.47
C ARG A 232 -8.40 -10.83 -20.22
N ARG A 233 -9.40 -10.69 -19.36
CA ARG A 233 -10.37 -11.77 -19.09
C ARG A 233 -11.19 -12.15 -20.32
N ILE A 234 -11.60 -11.17 -21.12
CA ILE A 234 -12.30 -11.42 -22.39
C ILE A 234 -11.35 -12.08 -23.39
N ALA A 235 -10.10 -11.63 -23.49
CA ALA A 235 -9.10 -12.23 -24.37
C ALA A 235 -8.77 -13.67 -23.97
N ASP A 236 -8.66 -13.97 -22.67
CA ASP A 236 -8.46 -15.32 -22.16
C ASP A 236 -9.68 -16.21 -22.48
N PHE A 237 -10.92 -15.69 -22.32
CA PHE A 237 -12.13 -16.42 -22.70
C PHE A 237 -12.19 -16.72 -24.20
N VAL A 238 -11.87 -15.74 -25.05
CA VAL A 238 -11.81 -15.90 -26.51
C VAL A 238 -10.67 -16.83 -26.94
N SER A 239 -9.52 -16.81 -26.25
CA SER A 239 -8.40 -17.71 -26.53
C SER A 239 -8.76 -19.18 -26.33
N PHE A 240 -9.70 -19.46 -25.43
CA PHE A 240 -10.22 -20.80 -25.17
C PHE A 240 -11.10 -21.31 -26.32
N GLU A 241 -11.73 -20.41 -27.09
CA GLU A 241 -12.56 -20.75 -28.25
C GLU A 241 -11.78 -20.68 -29.58
N VAL A 242 -10.86 -19.71 -29.73
CA VAL A 242 -10.05 -19.49 -30.94
C VAL A 242 -8.67 -18.92 -30.57
N GLU A 243 -7.70 -19.81 -30.37
CA GLU A 243 -6.32 -19.51 -29.94
C GLU A 243 -5.62 -18.43 -30.81
N ALA A 244 -5.95 -18.36 -32.10
CA ALA A 244 -5.34 -17.45 -33.07
C ALA A 244 -5.76 -15.97 -32.95
N LEU A 245 -6.86 -15.65 -32.25
CA LEU A 245 -7.40 -14.27 -32.15
C LEU A 245 -7.01 -13.55 -30.87
N SER A 246 -6.49 -14.25 -29.86
CA SER A 246 -6.21 -13.72 -28.52
C SER A 246 -5.28 -12.49 -28.54
N GLY A 247 -4.13 -12.60 -29.22
CA GLY A 247 -3.16 -11.52 -29.30
C GLY A 247 -3.67 -10.28 -30.06
N LEU A 248 -4.53 -10.48 -31.08
CA LEU A 248 -5.07 -9.38 -31.87
C LEU A 248 -6.18 -8.62 -31.12
N VAL A 249 -6.98 -9.34 -30.34
CA VAL A 249 -7.99 -8.77 -29.44
C VAL A 249 -7.34 -8.01 -28.28
N GLU A 250 -6.27 -8.54 -27.69
CA GLU A 250 -5.53 -7.87 -26.61
C GLU A 250 -4.89 -6.56 -27.09
N VAL A 251 -4.25 -6.55 -28.26
CA VAL A 251 -3.69 -5.32 -28.87
C VAL A 251 -4.78 -4.32 -29.25
N ALA A 252 -5.87 -4.76 -29.88
CA ALA A 252 -6.97 -3.88 -30.28
C ALA A 252 -7.65 -3.20 -29.08
N LEU A 253 -7.80 -3.93 -27.96
CA LEU A 253 -8.40 -3.40 -26.74
C LEU A 253 -7.44 -2.46 -25.97
N ILE A 254 -6.12 -2.74 -25.96
CA ILE A 254 -5.11 -1.80 -25.43
C ILE A 254 -5.10 -0.49 -26.25
N PHE A 255 -5.17 -0.59 -27.57
CA PHE A 255 -5.29 0.59 -28.45
C PHE A 255 -6.63 1.32 -28.24
N GLY A 256 -7.74 0.59 -28.07
CA GLY A 256 -9.03 1.18 -27.71
C GLY A 256 -8.97 1.97 -26.40
N ALA A 257 -8.24 1.48 -25.40
CA ALA A 257 -7.97 2.22 -24.17
C ALA A 257 -7.18 3.51 -24.47
N ALA A 258 -6.06 3.42 -25.18
CA ALA A 258 -5.23 4.58 -25.48
C ALA A 258 -6.00 5.68 -26.24
N VAL A 259 -6.84 5.29 -27.20
CA VAL A 259 -7.65 6.20 -28.02
C VAL A 259 -8.76 6.89 -27.21
N ILE A 260 -9.33 6.25 -26.19
CA ILE A 260 -10.35 6.87 -25.33
C ILE A 260 -9.69 7.74 -24.25
N TRP A 261 -8.57 7.29 -23.69
CA TRP A 261 -7.97 7.93 -22.51
C TRP A 261 -7.13 9.17 -22.83
N ILE A 262 -6.42 9.19 -23.97
CA ILE A 262 -5.61 10.37 -24.38
C ILE A 262 -6.51 11.61 -24.56
N PRO A 263 -7.65 11.55 -25.28
CA PRO A 263 -8.55 12.70 -25.43
C PRO A 263 -9.19 13.13 -24.10
N VAL A 264 -9.53 12.19 -23.23
CA VAL A 264 -10.13 12.50 -21.91
C VAL A 264 -9.11 13.22 -21.01
N TYR A 265 -7.86 12.76 -21.00
CA TYR A 265 -6.78 13.44 -20.26
C TYR A 265 -6.53 14.85 -20.79
N GLU A 266 -6.52 15.02 -22.11
CA GLU A 266 -6.27 16.30 -22.78
C GLU A 266 -7.45 17.29 -22.61
N TRP A 267 -8.69 16.81 -22.71
CA TRP A 267 -9.89 17.63 -22.49
C TRP A 267 -9.95 18.18 -21.05
N ILE A 268 -9.56 17.35 -20.08
CA ILE A 268 -9.65 17.70 -18.65
C ILE A 268 -8.51 18.62 -18.22
N THR A 269 -7.29 18.40 -18.71
CA THR A 269 -6.17 19.33 -18.48
C THR A 269 -6.50 20.72 -19.05
N ARG A 270 -7.12 20.79 -20.23
CA ARG A 270 -7.66 22.04 -20.79
C ARG A 270 -8.77 22.64 -19.91
N TYR A 271 -9.73 21.85 -19.44
CA TYR A 271 -10.84 22.34 -18.60
C TYR A 271 -10.37 22.93 -17.26
N PHE A 272 -9.38 22.31 -16.61
CA PHE A 272 -8.82 22.83 -15.36
C PHE A 272 -7.86 24.01 -15.56
N SER A 273 -7.19 24.13 -16.72
CA SER A 273 -6.38 25.31 -17.04
C SER A 273 -7.22 26.58 -17.19
N ARG A 274 -8.45 26.45 -17.71
CA ARG A 274 -9.37 27.57 -17.97
C ARG A 274 -10.07 28.14 -16.73
N ARG A 275 -10.00 27.47 -15.57
CA ARG A 275 -10.60 27.94 -14.30
C ARG A 275 -9.58 28.47 -13.30
N ALA A 276 -8.30 28.46 -13.65
CA ALA A 276 -7.19 28.95 -12.81
C ALA A 276 -6.67 30.33 -13.26
N GLY A 277 -7.24 30.89 -14.33
CA GLY A 277 -7.17 32.32 -14.67
C GLY A 277 -8.55 32.94 -14.49
#